data_AF-A0A945NBC7-F1
#
_entry.id   AF-A0A945NBC7-F1
#
_cell.length_a   1.000
_cell.length_b   1.000
_cell.length_c   1.000
_cell.angle_alpha   90.00
_cell.angle_beta   90.00
_cell.angle_gamma   90.00
#
_symmetry.space_group_name_H-M   'P 1'
#
loop_
_entity.id
_entity.type
_entity.pdbx_description
1 polymer ?
#
loop_
_entity_poly.entity_id
_entity_poly.type
_entity_poly.pdbx_seq_one_letter_code
_entity_poly.pdbx_strand_id
1 'polypeptide(L)'
;MKRNTWIPLVAGAVAFLITLGIGGAVGTDWLTRNIEMDRLVTAIVESEASMGVVQERTAAVFDQLEAEGLEGTLADAQSEAATAELARIAVDGADSIGAAGREIAAINILPWHTKIKAAQEAYLLHNYAWQAYMQAAAEDPVAFTVDQPLVNRTFQDAQEPLEDAIPIVGLFDVEARVANIFIDGAPQSSGEII
;
A
#
# COMPACT_ATOMS: atom_id res chain seq x y z
N MET A 1 -70.10 5.63 10.68
CA MET A 1 -68.70 5.94 10.25
C MET A 1 -68.13 4.72 9.52
N LYS A 2 -67.91 4.78 8.20
CA LYS A 2 -67.12 3.76 7.50
C LYS A 2 -65.65 3.99 7.87
N ARG A 3 -65.02 3.08 8.63
CA ARG A 3 -63.57 3.10 8.83
C ARG A 3 -62.93 2.79 7.48
N ASN A 4 -62.15 3.72 6.94
CA ASN A 4 -61.35 3.51 5.73
C ASN A 4 -60.27 2.46 6.02
N THR A 5 -60.61 1.19 5.85
CA THR A 5 -59.76 0.00 6.06
C THR A 5 -58.56 -0.07 5.10
N TRP A 6 -58.50 0.81 4.10
CA TRP A 6 -57.49 0.80 3.05
C TRP A 6 -56.26 1.64 3.42
N ILE A 7 -56.40 2.63 4.30
CA ILE A 7 -55.30 3.49 4.77
C ILE A 7 -54.20 2.68 5.50
N PRO A 8 -54.50 1.75 6.43
CA PRO A 8 -53.46 0.96 7.09
C PRO A 8 -52.75 -0.03 6.15
N LEU A 9 -53.42 -0.54 5.12
CA LEU A 9 -52.81 -1.43 4.12
C LEU A 9 -51.83 -0.69 3.20
N VAL A 10 -52.20 0.51 2.74
CA VAL A 10 -51.31 1.35 1.93
C VAL A 10 -50.09 1.82 2.74
N ALA A 11 -50.29 2.20 4.01
CA ALA A 11 -49.19 2.56 4.89
C ALA A 11 -48.21 1.39 5.12
N GLY A 12 -48.72 0.17 5.29
CA GLY A 12 -47.89 -1.04 5.43
C GLY A 12 -47.08 -1.37 4.17
N ALA A 13 -47.69 -1.25 2.98
CA ALA A 13 -47.00 -1.49 1.71
C ALA A 13 -45.90 -0.45 1.44
N VAL A 14 -46.15 0.83 1.76
CA VAL A 14 -45.15 1.89 1.63
C VAL A 14 -43.99 1.67 2.60
N ALA A 15 -44.28 1.34 3.87
CA ALA A 15 -43.24 1.04 4.85
C ALA A 15 -42.38 -0.15 4.41
N PHE A 16 -42.99 -1.22 3.89
CA PHE A 16 -42.27 -2.40 3.39
C PHE A 16 -41.35 -2.07 2.19
N LEU A 17 -41.82 -1.27 1.24
CA LEU A 17 -41.01 -0.83 0.09
C LEU A 17 -39.86 0.08 0.52
N ILE A 18 -40.07 0.96 1.50
CA ILE A 18 -39.01 1.78 2.09
C ILE A 18 -37.97 0.89 2.78
N THR A 19 -38.41 -0.09 3.57
CA THR A 19 -37.49 -1.02 4.25
C THR A 19 -36.69 -1.86 3.27
N LEU A 20 -37.30 -2.37 2.20
CA LEU A 20 -36.58 -3.09 1.14
C LEU A 20 -35.62 -2.18 0.37
N GLY A 21 -36.02 -0.95 0.07
CA GLY A 21 -35.17 0.03 -0.59
C GLY A 21 -33.95 0.39 0.26
N ILE A 22 -34.15 0.66 1.55
CA ILE A 22 -33.08 0.95 2.50
C ILE A 22 -32.19 -0.27 2.70
N GLY A 23 -32.76 -1.45 2.93
CA GLY A 23 -32.01 -2.69 3.13
C GLY A 23 -31.17 -3.08 1.90
N GLY A 24 -31.73 -2.90 0.69
CA GLY A 24 -31.01 -3.08 -0.56
C GLY A 24 -29.85 -2.10 -0.70
N ALA A 25 -30.09 -0.81 -0.44
CA ALA A 25 -29.05 0.23 -0.53
C ALA A 25 -27.89 0.00 0.46
N VAL A 26 -28.20 -0.36 1.71
CA VAL A 26 -27.19 -0.67 2.73
C VAL A 26 -26.39 -1.91 2.35
N GLY A 27 -27.03 -2.94 1.79
CA GLY A 27 -26.34 -4.14 1.32
C GLY A 27 -25.40 -3.84 0.14
N THR A 28 -25.82 -3.02 -0.81
CA THR A 28 -24.98 -2.61 -1.95
C THR A 28 -23.82 -1.71 -1.52
N ASP A 29 -24.03 -0.81 -0.56
CA ASP A 29 -23.01 0.07 -0.02
C ASP A 29 -21.92 -0.74 0.70
N TRP A 30 -22.32 -1.64 1.58
CA TRP A 30 -21.41 -2.55 2.28
C TRP A 30 -20.60 -3.45 1.34
N LEU A 31 -21.23 -4.01 0.30
CA LEU A 31 -20.53 -4.81 -0.70
C LEU A 31 -19.52 -3.96 -1.48
N THR A 32 -19.90 -2.75 -1.86
CA THR A 32 -19.02 -1.82 -2.57
C THR A 32 -17.79 -1.47 -1.73
N ARG A 33 -17.99 -1.21 -0.43
CA ARG A 33 -16.90 -0.95 0.52
C ARG A 33 -15.90 -2.10 0.60
N ASN A 34 -16.38 -3.35 0.59
CA ASN A 34 -15.50 -4.54 0.58
C ASN A 34 -14.71 -4.67 -0.72
N ILE A 35 -15.34 -4.42 -1.87
CA ILE A 35 -14.66 -4.46 -3.19
C ILE A 35 -13.60 -3.36 -3.30
N GLU A 36 -13.90 -2.16 -2.82
CA GLU A 36 -12.95 -1.05 -2.81
C GLU A 36 -11.74 -1.36 -1.93
N MET A 37 -11.95 -1.91 -0.72
CA MET A 37 -10.87 -2.33 0.16
C MET A 37 -10.04 -3.47 -0.43
N ASP A 38 -10.67 -4.47 -1.05
CA ASP A 38 -9.96 -5.57 -1.71
C ASP A 38 -9.04 -5.05 -2.82
N ARG A 39 -9.54 -4.15 -3.67
CA ARG A 39 -8.74 -3.51 -4.72
C ARG A 39 -7.59 -2.68 -4.14
N LEU A 40 -7.87 -1.91 -3.09
CA LEU A 40 -6.87 -1.09 -2.43
C LEU A 40 -5.73 -1.93 -1.87
N VAL A 41 -6.07 -2.95 -1.07
CA VAL A 41 -5.08 -3.84 -0.46
C VAL A 41 -4.33 -4.65 -1.51
N THR A 42 -4.97 -5.04 -2.63
CA THR A 42 -4.28 -5.71 -3.74
C THR A 42 -3.19 -4.82 -4.34
N ALA A 43 -3.54 -3.59 -4.72
CA ALA A 43 -2.57 -2.66 -5.30
C ALA A 43 -1.45 -2.28 -4.31
N ILE A 44 -1.78 -2.22 -3.00
CA ILE A 44 -0.79 -2.02 -1.94
C ILE A 44 0.20 -3.18 -1.87
N VAL A 45 -0.28 -4.43 -1.86
CA VAL A 45 0.59 -5.60 -1.86
C VAL A 45 1.50 -5.65 -3.10
N GLU A 46 0.98 -5.26 -4.27
CA GLU A 46 1.78 -5.15 -5.50
C GLU A 46 2.84 -4.02 -5.41
N SER A 47 2.52 -2.92 -4.73
CA SER A 47 3.47 -1.85 -4.39
C SER A 47 4.57 -2.33 -3.44
N GLU A 48 4.22 -3.02 -2.34
CA GLU A 48 5.18 -3.64 -1.41
C GLU A 48 6.08 -4.64 -2.12
N ALA A 49 5.54 -5.47 -3.01
CA ALA A 49 6.34 -6.42 -3.78
C ALA A 49 7.38 -5.71 -4.66
N SER A 50 7.03 -4.57 -5.25
CA SER A 50 7.98 -3.77 -6.04
C SER A 50 9.09 -3.17 -5.17
N MET A 51 8.77 -2.73 -3.95
CA MET A 51 9.75 -2.24 -2.96
C MET A 51 10.66 -3.37 -2.46
N GLY A 52 10.11 -4.56 -2.21
CA GLY A 52 10.86 -5.75 -1.83
C GLY A 52 11.86 -6.19 -2.90
N VAL A 53 11.51 -6.10 -4.19
CA VAL A 53 12.46 -6.39 -5.29
C VAL A 53 13.64 -5.43 -5.29
N VAL A 54 13.42 -4.15 -4.97
CA VAL A 54 14.52 -3.18 -4.83
C VAL A 54 15.44 -3.56 -3.68
N GLN A 55 14.86 -3.90 -2.52
CA GLN A 55 15.63 -4.33 -1.35
C GLN A 55 16.45 -5.58 -1.67
N GLU A 56 15.84 -6.63 -2.22
CA GLU A 56 16.53 -7.88 -2.59
C GLU A 56 17.67 -7.66 -3.59
N ARG A 57 17.45 -6.82 -4.61
CA ARG A 57 18.51 -6.50 -5.59
C ARG A 57 19.65 -5.70 -4.97
N THR A 58 19.33 -4.80 -4.05
CA THR A 58 20.33 -4.00 -3.32
C THR A 58 21.17 -4.90 -2.41
N ALA A 59 20.51 -5.81 -1.68
CA ALA A 59 21.12 -6.85 -0.86
C ALA A 59 22.18 -7.63 -1.62
N ALA A 60 21.79 -8.14 -2.79
CA ALA A 60 22.65 -8.99 -3.61
C ALA A 60 23.93 -8.27 -4.06
N VAL A 61 23.86 -6.94 -4.29
CA VAL A 61 25.05 -6.15 -4.64
C VAL A 61 25.99 -6.01 -3.44
N PHE A 62 25.45 -5.74 -2.24
CA PHE A 62 26.26 -5.64 -1.03
C PHE A 62 26.86 -6.99 -0.61
N ASP A 63 26.08 -8.07 -0.63
CA ASP A 63 26.56 -9.43 -0.36
C ASP A 63 27.69 -9.83 -1.30
N GLN A 64 27.59 -9.47 -2.58
CA GLN A 64 28.64 -9.73 -3.56
C GLN A 64 29.93 -8.96 -3.21
N LEU A 65 29.82 -7.68 -2.85
CA LEU A 65 30.96 -6.86 -2.45
C LEU A 65 31.65 -7.39 -1.19
N GLU A 66 30.88 -7.87 -0.21
CA GLU A 66 31.43 -8.48 1.01
C GLU A 66 32.17 -9.79 0.70
N ALA A 67 31.57 -10.66 -0.12
CA ALA A 67 32.14 -11.96 -0.46
C ALA A 67 33.46 -11.86 -1.27
N GLU A 68 33.61 -10.81 -2.08
CA GLU A 68 34.75 -10.66 -3.00
C GLU A 68 36.03 -10.15 -2.34
N GLY A 69 36.01 -9.67 -1.09
CA GLY A 69 37.21 -9.37 -0.28
C GLY A 69 38.23 -8.48 -1.00
N LEU A 70 37.93 -7.19 -1.08
CA LEU A 70 38.57 -6.27 -2.03
C LEU A 70 40.00 -5.83 -1.62
N GLU A 71 40.98 -5.98 -2.52
CA GLU A 71 42.35 -5.43 -2.39
C GLU A 71 42.80 -4.66 -3.64
N GLY A 72 43.47 -3.51 -3.44
CA GLY A 72 44.16 -2.77 -4.51
C GLY A 72 43.23 -2.22 -5.61
N THR A 73 43.70 -2.18 -6.86
CA THR A 73 42.97 -1.57 -8.00
C THR A 73 41.72 -2.34 -8.45
N LEU A 74 41.58 -3.60 -8.04
CA LEU A 74 40.37 -4.39 -8.28
C LEU A 74 39.20 -3.86 -7.43
N ALA A 75 39.50 -3.42 -6.20
CA ALA A 75 38.54 -2.79 -5.30
C ALA A 75 37.88 -1.56 -5.93
N ASP A 76 38.67 -0.69 -6.57
CA ASP A 76 38.17 0.54 -7.18
C ASP A 76 37.23 0.25 -8.36
N ALA A 77 37.58 -0.71 -9.22
CA ALA A 77 36.76 -1.08 -10.38
C ALA A 77 35.46 -1.80 -9.98
N GLN A 78 35.50 -2.67 -8.97
CA GLN A 78 34.31 -3.32 -8.42
C GLN A 78 33.40 -2.32 -7.70
N SER A 79 33.98 -1.34 -6.99
CA SER A 79 33.24 -0.26 -6.35
C SER A 79 32.51 0.62 -7.37
N GLU A 80 33.14 0.97 -8.49
CA GLU A 80 32.50 1.72 -9.58
C GLU A 80 31.37 0.92 -10.24
N ALA A 81 31.58 -0.37 -10.50
CA ALA A 81 30.57 -1.25 -11.07
C ALA A 81 29.35 -1.44 -10.13
N ALA A 82 29.60 -1.64 -8.83
CA ALA A 82 28.54 -1.73 -7.82
C ALA A 82 27.77 -0.42 -7.70
N THR A 83 28.46 0.73 -7.70
CA THR A 83 27.84 2.06 -7.70
C THR A 83 26.92 2.23 -8.91
N ALA A 84 27.37 1.85 -10.10
CA ALA A 84 26.56 1.93 -11.32
C ALA A 84 25.34 0.99 -11.27
N GLU A 85 25.48 -0.21 -10.72
CA GLU A 85 24.38 -1.17 -10.57
C GLU A 85 23.36 -0.69 -9.53
N LEU A 86 23.79 -0.15 -8.40
CA LEU A 86 22.89 0.45 -7.39
C LEU A 86 22.11 1.63 -7.97
N ALA A 87 22.76 2.51 -8.72
CA ALA A 87 22.07 3.61 -9.41
C ALA A 87 21.03 3.09 -10.40
N ARG A 88 21.33 2.00 -11.12
CA ARG A 88 20.38 1.35 -12.04
C ARG A 88 19.21 0.72 -11.29
N ILE A 89 19.46 0.02 -10.18
CA ILE A 89 18.41 -0.52 -9.30
C ILE A 89 17.49 0.61 -8.83
N ALA A 90 18.05 1.74 -8.43
CA ALA A 90 17.28 2.89 -7.98
C ALA A 90 16.39 3.48 -9.09
N VAL A 91 16.91 3.63 -10.33
CA VAL A 91 16.12 4.08 -11.47
C VAL A 91 14.98 3.10 -11.79
N ASP A 92 15.29 1.81 -11.92
CA ASP A 92 14.28 0.76 -12.16
C ASP A 92 13.23 0.72 -11.03
N GLY A 93 13.68 0.94 -9.79
CA GLY A 93 12.87 1.00 -8.59
C GLY A 93 11.92 2.19 -8.60
N ALA A 94 12.41 3.39 -8.92
CA ALA A 94 11.58 4.60 -9.04
C ALA A 94 10.44 4.41 -10.06
N ASP A 95 10.76 3.81 -11.22
CA ASP A 95 9.78 3.56 -12.28
C ASP A 95 8.72 2.53 -11.87
N SER A 96 9.14 1.40 -11.30
CA SER A 96 8.23 0.31 -10.89
C SER A 96 7.36 0.70 -9.69
N ILE A 97 7.94 1.29 -8.64
CA ILE A 97 7.21 1.79 -7.47
C ILE A 97 6.26 2.93 -7.87
N GLY A 98 6.70 3.81 -8.77
CA GLY A 98 5.86 4.88 -9.31
C GLY A 98 4.69 4.36 -10.15
N ALA A 99 4.87 3.23 -10.86
CA ALA A 99 3.78 2.56 -11.56
C ALA A 99 2.74 1.99 -10.58
N ALA A 100 3.18 1.26 -9.56
CA ALA A 100 2.30 0.73 -8.51
C ALA A 100 1.56 1.86 -7.77
N GLY A 101 2.23 2.98 -7.50
CA GLY A 101 1.61 4.17 -6.89
C GLY A 101 0.46 4.74 -7.74
N ARG A 102 0.59 4.74 -9.07
CA ARG A 102 -0.49 5.16 -9.98
C ARG A 102 -1.67 4.20 -9.96
N GLU A 103 -1.42 2.90 -9.81
CA GLU A 103 -2.48 1.89 -9.68
C GLU A 103 -3.27 2.09 -8.39
N ILE A 104 -2.59 2.33 -7.27
CA ILE A 104 -3.22 2.70 -5.99
C ILE A 104 -4.07 3.96 -6.15
N ALA A 105 -3.53 5.01 -6.77
CA ALA A 105 -4.22 6.28 -6.96
C ALA A 105 -5.44 6.19 -7.89
N ALA A 106 -5.44 5.24 -8.83
CA ALA A 106 -6.53 5.05 -9.79
C ALA A 106 -7.76 4.34 -9.20
N ILE A 107 -7.67 3.82 -7.97
CA ILE A 107 -8.78 3.12 -7.33
C ILE A 107 -9.90 4.11 -7.04
N ASN A 108 -11.04 3.86 -7.68
CA ASN A 108 -12.26 4.63 -7.46
C ASN A 108 -12.86 4.25 -6.11
N ILE A 109 -12.91 5.24 -5.22
CA ILE A 109 -13.50 5.14 -3.89
C ILE A 109 -14.69 6.10 -3.86
N LEU A 110 -15.84 5.62 -3.42
CA LEU A 110 -17.03 6.48 -3.30
C LEU A 110 -16.78 7.65 -2.33
N PRO A 111 -17.27 8.87 -2.62
CA PRO A 111 -16.94 10.07 -1.84
C PRO A 111 -17.29 10.00 -0.34
N TRP A 112 -18.22 9.13 0.05
CA TRP A 112 -18.62 8.92 1.44
C TRP A 112 -17.86 7.79 2.14
N HIS A 113 -17.05 7.01 1.43
CA HIS A 113 -16.15 6.00 2.01
C HIS A 113 -14.83 6.64 2.49
N THR A 114 -14.97 7.66 3.34
CA THR A 114 -13.87 8.55 3.75
C THR A 114 -12.71 7.81 4.41
N LYS A 115 -12.97 6.72 5.14
CA LYS A 115 -11.92 5.90 5.75
C LYS A 115 -11.05 5.17 4.72
N ILE A 116 -11.67 4.59 3.69
CA ILE A 116 -10.92 3.95 2.59
C ILE A 116 -10.09 5.00 1.85
N LYS A 117 -10.67 6.20 1.65
CA LYS A 117 -9.95 7.30 1.02
C LYS A 117 -8.73 7.74 1.85
N ALA A 118 -8.88 7.86 3.16
CA ALA A 118 -7.78 8.17 4.07
C ALA A 118 -6.69 7.08 4.05
N ALA A 119 -7.07 5.80 4.01
CA ALA A 119 -6.12 4.69 3.86
C ALA A 119 -5.34 4.76 2.54
N GLN A 120 -6.04 5.03 1.43
CA GLN A 120 -5.40 5.23 0.12
C GLN A 120 -4.40 6.39 0.15
N GLU A 121 -4.80 7.53 0.72
CA GLU A 121 -3.94 8.72 0.81
C GLU A 121 -2.72 8.48 1.70
N ALA A 122 -2.91 7.86 2.87
CA ALA A 122 -1.82 7.54 3.79
C ALA A 122 -0.79 6.60 3.15
N TYR A 123 -1.25 5.56 2.46
CA TYR A 123 -0.35 4.63 1.80
C TYR A 123 0.32 5.23 0.55
N LEU A 124 -0.37 6.12 -0.18
CA LEU A 124 0.28 6.89 -1.26
C LEU A 124 1.44 7.76 -0.75
N LEU A 125 1.35 8.32 0.45
CA LEU A 125 2.48 9.04 1.06
C LEU A 125 3.69 8.13 1.27
N HIS A 126 3.46 6.87 1.69
CA HIS A 126 4.52 5.87 1.80
C HIS A 126 5.16 5.54 0.44
N ASN A 127 4.34 5.29 -0.57
CA ASN A 127 4.83 5.05 -1.93
C ASN A 127 5.62 6.25 -2.48
N TYR A 128 5.20 7.49 -2.22
CA TYR A 128 5.95 8.69 -2.60
C TYR A 128 7.27 8.84 -1.84
N ALA A 129 7.32 8.46 -0.56
CA ALA A 129 8.57 8.47 0.20
C ALA A 129 9.60 7.51 -0.41
N TRP A 130 9.16 6.32 -0.83
CA TRP A 130 10.00 5.37 -1.57
C TRP A 130 10.47 5.91 -2.91
N GLN A 131 9.60 6.55 -3.69
CA GLN A 131 10.02 7.16 -4.97
C GLN A 131 11.06 8.25 -4.76
N ALA A 132 10.89 9.11 -3.74
CA ALA A 132 11.86 10.14 -3.40
C ALA A 132 13.21 9.54 -2.96
N TYR A 133 13.16 8.46 -2.18
CA TYR A 133 14.35 7.70 -1.80
C TYR A 133 15.07 7.13 -3.04
N MET A 134 14.35 6.49 -3.96
CA MET A 134 14.93 5.96 -5.19
C MET A 134 15.54 7.05 -6.08
N GLN A 135 14.92 8.22 -6.18
CA GLN A 135 15.51 9.34 -6.91
C GLN A 135 16.83 9.80 -6.28
N ALA A 136 16.88 9.92 -4.94
CA ALA A 136 18.12 10.26 -4.24
C ALA A 136 19.20 9.18 -4.43
N ALA A 137 18.83 7.90 -4.35
CA ALA A 137 19.75 6.78 -4.52
C ALA A 137 20.25 6.61 -5.97
N ALA A 138 19.49 7.07 -6.96
CA ALA A 138 19.93 7.12 -8.35
C ALA A 138 20.99 8.21 -8.58
N GLU A 139 20.93 9.32 -7.83
CA GLU A 139 21.93 10.40 -7.88
C GLU A 139 23.18 10.05 -7.08
N ASP A 140 23.01 9.51 -5.87
CA ASP A 140 24.08 9.09 -4.97
C ASP A 140 23.72 7.75 -4.30
N PRO A 141 24.27 6.63 -4.79
CA PRO A 141 24.03 5.30 -4.23
C PRO A 141 24.42 5.12 -2.76
N VAL A 142 25.20 6.04 -2.16
CA VAL A 142 25.43 6.06 -0.70
C VAL A 142 24.11 6.18 0.08
N ALA A 143 23.04 6.67 -0.54
CA ALA A 143 21.71 6.67 0.07
C ALA A 143 21.24 5.27 0.49
N PHE A 144 21.70 4.19 -0.15
CA PHE A 144 21.35 2.82 0.25
C PHE A 144 21.98 2.39 1.58
N THR A 145 23.02 3.08 2.06
CA THR A 145 23.74 2.71 3.29
C THR A 145 23.31 3.51 4.52
N VAL A 146 22.30 4.38 4.38
CA VAL A 146 21.82 5.23 5.48
C VAL A 146 20.38 4.88 5.84
N ASP A 147 20.00 5.19 7.08
CA ASP A 147 18.64 4.99 7.56
C ASP A 147 17.62 5.80 6.74
N GLN A 148 16.42 5.26 6.60
CA GLN A 148 15.32 5.82 5.79
C GLN A 148 14.15 6.29 6.65
N PRO A 149 14.32 7.36 7.45
CA PRO A 149 13.34 7.77 8.44
C PRO A 149 12.00 8.15 7.85
N LEU A 150 11.98 8.72 6.63
CA LEU A 150 10.73 9.12 5.98
C LEU A 150 9.95 7.91 5.46
N VAL A 151 10.64 6.94 4.85
CA VAL A 151 10.04 5.68 4.39
C VAL A 151 9.46 4.92 5.58
N ASN A 152 10.25 4.74 6.64
CA ASN A 152 9.84 4.03 7.86
C ASN A 152 8.66 4.72 8.55
N ARG A 153 8.72 6.04 8.69
CA ARG A 153 7.63 6.80 9.32
C ARG A 153 6.35 6.73 8.51
N THR A 154 6.41 6.92 7.19
CA THR A 154 5.21 6.89 6.35
C THR A 154 4.57 5.51 6.28
N PHE A 155 5.36 4.43 6.41
CA PHE A 155 4.85 3.08 6.57
C PHE A 155 4.04 2.93 7.87
N GLN A 156 4.62 3.37 8.99
CA GLN A 156 3.95 3.36 10.30
C GLN A 156 2.69 4.23 10.31
N ASP A 157 2.78 5.44 9.75
CA ASP A 157 1.66 6.39 9.66
C ASP A 157 0.50 5.84 8.77
N ALA A 158 0.77 4.87 7.88
CA ALA A 158 -0.25 4.23 7.04
C ALA A 158 -1.02 3.08 7.73
N GLN A 159 -0.51 2.54 8.84
CA GLN A 159 -1.09 1.38 9.51
C GLN A 159 -2.49 1.65 10.06
N GLU A 160 -2.62 2.63 10.95
CA GLU A 160 -3.90 2.96 11.57
C GLU A 160 -4.98 3.26 10.51
N PRO A 161 -4.75 4.13 9.49
CA PRO A 161 -5.73 4.38 8.43
C PRO A 161 -6.21 3.11 7.71
N LEU A 162 -5.31 2.16 7.44
CA LEU A 162 -5.65 0.90 6.76
C LEU A 162 -6.49 -0.01 7.65
N GLU A 163 -6.10 -0.17 8.91
CA GLU A 163 -6.87 -0.94 9.90
C GLU A 163 -8.26 -0.35 10.12
N ASP A 164 -8.36 0.97 10.23
CA ASP A 164 -9.61 1.69 10.47
C ASP A 164 -10.61 1.60 9.31
N ALA A 165 -10.10 1.37 8.10
CA ALA A 165 -10.88 1.27 6.88
C ALA A 165 -11.56 -0.10 6.72
N ILE A 166 -11.08 -1.15 7.43
CA ILE A 166 -11.57 -2.52 7.36
C ILE A 166 -13.09 -2.57 7.65
N PRO A 167 -13.90 -3.18 6.77
CA PRO A 167 -15.32 -3.38 7.03
C PRO A 167 -15.55 -4.32 8.23
N ILE A 168 -16.50 -3.98 9.12
CA ILE A 168 -16.84 -4.76 10.33
C ILE A 168 -17.12 -6.23 10.03
N VAL A 169 -17.81 -6.49 8.91
CA VAL A 169 -17.88 -7.81 8.31
C VAL A 169 -17.04 -7.75 7.05
N GLY A 170 -15.82 -8.26 7.14
CA GLY A 170 -14.86 -8.29 6.05
C GLY A 170 -15.11 -9.47 5.12
N LEU A 171 -14.99 -9.21 3.82
CA LEU A 171 -14.82 -10.22 2.77
C LEU A 171 -13.36 -10.25 2.32
N PHE A 172 -13.00 -11.26 1.51
CA PHE A 172 -11.71 -11.35 0.80
C PHE A 172 -10.46 -11.32 1.69
N ASP A 173 -10.61 -11.75 2.95
CA ASP A 173 -9.54 -11.82 3.95
C ASP A 173 -8.76 -10.50 4.11
N VAL A 174 -9.42 -9.35 3.87
CA VAL A 174 -8.81 -8.01 3.88
C VAL A 174 -8.07 -7.74 5.20
N GLU A 175 -8.65 -8.13 6.33
CA GLU A 175 -8.04 -7.94 7.65
C GLU A 175 -6.69 -8.66 7.76
N ALA A 176 -6.62 -9.94 7.37
CA ALA A 176 -5.39 -10.71 7.41
C ALA A 176 -4.35 -10.15 6.43
N ARG A 177 -4.78 -9.70 5.25
CA ARG A 177 -3.88 -9.11 4.25
C ARG A 177 -3.31 -7.76 4.69
N VAL A 178 -4.13 -6.92 5.33
CA VAL A 178 -3.66 -5.67 5.97
C VAL A 178 -2.64 -5.97 7.06
N ALA A 179 -2.93 -6.94 7.94
CA ALA A 179 -1.98 -7.32 8.98
C ALA A 179 -0.64 -7.82 8.40
N ASN A 180 -0.69 -8.63 7.33
CA ASN A 180 0.52 -9.17 6.69
C ASN A 180 1.41 -8.09 6.09
N ILE A 181 0.84 -7.01 5.51
CA ILE A 181 1.63 -5.88 5.02
C ILE A 181 2.56 -5.36 6.12
N PHE A 182 2.04 -5.14 7.33
CA PHE A 182 2.81 -4.58 8.45
C PHE A 182 3.67 -5.59 9.20
N ILE A 183 3.49 -6.90 8.94
CA ILE A 183 4.40 -7.94 9.44
C ILE A 183 5.60 -8.04 8.50
N ASP A 184 5.36 -8.11 7.19
CA ASP A 184 6.39 -8.36 6.19
C ASP A 184 7.20 -7.08 5.87
N GLY A 185 6.56 -5.91 5.88
CA GLY A 185 7.19 -4.62 5.58
C GLY A 185 7.75 -3.86 6.79
N ALA A 186 7.69 -4.43 8.00
CA ALA A 186 8.19 -3.76 9.20
C ALA A 186 9.71 -3.47 9.09
N PRO A 187 10.18 -2.27 9.48
CA PRO A 187 11.61 -1.97 9.53
C PRO A 187 12.31 -2.97 10.46
N GLN A 188 13.34 -3.66 9.96
CA GLN A 188 14.15 -4.55 10.79
C GLN A 188 14.91 -3.71 11.83
N SER A 189 14.88 -4.13 13.11
CA SER A 189 15.39 -3.33 14.23
C SER A 189 16.90 -3.07 14.22
N SER A 190 17.65 -3.63 13.27
CA SER A 190 19.10 -3.52 13.19
C SER A 190 19.59 -2.29 12.41
N GLY A 191 18.75 -1.61 11.63
CA GLY A 191 19.27 -0.63 10.67
C GLY A 191 20.18 -1.26 9.60
N GLU A 192 20.19 -2.59 9.51
CA GLU A 192 20.79 -3.35 8.43
C GLU A 192 19.67 -3.68 7.44
N ILE A 193 19.85 -3.20 6.22
CA ILE A 193 19.24 -3.82 5.05
C ILE A 193 20.11 -5.08 4.82
N ILE A 194 19.50 -6.27 4.88
CA ILE A 194 19.96 -7.34 3.98
C ILE A 194 19.31 -6.97 2.66
#